data_AF-A0A3M2B942-F1
#
_entry.id   AF-A0A3M2B942-F1
#
_cell.length_a   1.000
_cell.length_b   1.000
_cell.length_c   1.000
_cell.angle_alpha   90.00
_cell.angle_beta   90.00
_cell.angle_gamma   90.00
#
_symmetry.space_group_name_H-M   'P 1'
#
loop_
_entity.id
_entity.type
_entity.pdbx_description
1 polymer ?
#
loop_
_entity_poly.entity_id
_entity_poly.type
_entity_poly.pdbx_seq_one_letter_code
_entity_poly.pdbx_strand_id
1 'polypeptide(L)'
;MPKSRLEPLLEEETLPPPAPKRPRWDRRLDARLRAWAWEVWNRPRLRRAGGAALGVLALAVAVGTYFALRPVPQPDFRTANVDVLFNYVLLTDEFNRLPVEQRLELLSQLIQRLRSIDADQSLLMAAFAAQITGEVRDQLEENVSRLAIDVFDNYARDYRPAAPPQERKEYVEQTFIEFQKTLERLAGFERNISDEERLIEGRRQAKRDLEYVQSGGMPIEDTVRMITFLNRGIGSRATGHQKIRINSMVSQMIQTLREGEVPPEEPMQRPRRSGDGQARPDPDASNPDDQPAEQATETGDEATGASAPDQDVGDEKESNPDDDADGTPDDDGP
;
A
#
# COMPACT_ATOMS: atom_id res chain seq x y z
N MET A 1 -22.66 -45.90 33.58
CA MET A 1 -22.25 -45.11 32.39
C MET A 1 -20.87 -45.58 31.96
N PRO A 2 -20.70 -46.06 30.71
CA PRO A 2 -19.49 -46.72 30.26
C PRO A 2 -18.40 -45.71 29.88
N LYS A 3 -17.15 -46.03 30.26
CA LYS A 3 -15.93 -45.32 29.87
C LYS A 3 -15.53 -45.73 28.46
N SER A 4 -15.76 -44.85 27.49
CA SER A 4 -15.32 -45.02 26.11
C SER A 4 -13.81 -44.85 26.03
N ARG A 5 -13.10 -45.96 25.82
CA ARG A 5 -11.73 -46.01 25.28
C ARG A 5 -11.76 -45.51 23.83
N LEU A 6 -11.12 -44.38 23.54
CA LEU A 6 -10.82 -43.96 22.18
C LEU A 6 -9.48 -43.19 22.16
N GLU A 7 -8.39 -43.95 22.15
CA GLU A 7 -7.12 -43.63 21.51
C GLU A 7 -6.49 -44.98 21.10
N PRO A 8 -5.64 -45.10 20.05
CA PRO A 8 -5.29 -44.16 18.99
C PRO A 8 -5.47 -44.80 17.58
N LEU A 9 -6.09 -44.08 16.63
CA LEU A 9 -6.19 -44.51 15.21
C LEU A 9 -5.45 -43.54 14.27
N LEU A 10 -4.41 -42.89 14.77
CA LEU A 10 -3.52 -42.03 13.96
C LEU A 10 -2.05 -42.35 14.24
N GLU A 11 -1.71 -43.64 14.30
CA GLU A 11 -0.39 -44.09 13.84
C GLU A 11 -0.43 -44.09 12.31
N GLU A 12 -0.48 -42.88 11.75
CA GLU A 12 -0.18 -42.64 10.35
C GLU A 12 1.32 -42.91 10.22
N GLU A 13 1.62 -44.12 9.75
CA GLU A 13 2.94 -44.61 9.38
C GLU A 13 3.56 -43.62 8.37
N THR A 14 4.19 -42.58 8.92
CA THR A 14 4.89 -41.54 8.18
C THR A 14 6.13 -42.18 7.58
N LEU A 15 5.93 -42.74 6.38
CA LEU A 15 7.02 -43.22 5.55
C LEU A 15 8.10 -42.12 5.50
N PRO A 16 9.37 -42.45 5.78
CA PRO A 16 10.43 -41.47 5.71
C PRO A 16 10.43 -40.84 4.31
N PRO A 17 10.54 -39.51 4.21
CA PRO A 17 10.50 -38.84 2.91
C PRO A 17 11.55 -39.50 1.99
N PRO A 18 11.20 -39.78 0.72
CA PRO A 18 12.12 -40.42 -0.19
C PRO A 18 13.41 -39.61 -0.23
N ALA A 19 14.54 -40.28 0.02
CA ALA A 19 15.84 -39.63 0.08
C ALA A 19 16.02 -38.74 -1.17
N PRO A 20 16.39 -37.46 -1.01
CA PRO A 20 16.52 -36.55 -2.14
C PRO A 20 17.45 -37.19 -3.16
N LYS A 21 16.96 -37.40 -4.38
CA LYS A 21 17.74 -37.96 -5.48
C LYS A 21 18.91 -37.00 -5.70
N ARG A 22 20.10 -37.38 -5.21
CA ARG A 22 21.31 -36.59 -5.41
C ARG A 22 21.42 -36.35 -6.92
N PRO A 23 21.49 -35.08 -7.37
CA PRO A 23 21.58 -34.81 -8.79
C PRO A 23 22.78 -35.60 -9.32
N ARG A 24 22.53 -36.49 -10.28
CA ARG A 24 23.58 -37.28 -10.94
C ARG A 24 24.39 -36.33 -11.80
N TRP A 25 25.29 -35.58 -11.16
CA TRP A 25 26.30 -34.80 -11.84
C TRP A 25 27.13 -35.78 -12.67
N ASP A 26 27.07 -35.60 -13.98
CA ASP A 26 27.66 -36.51 -14.93
C ASP A 26 29.18 -36.51 -14.70
N ARG A 27 29.77 -37.65 -14.34
CA ARG A 27 31.19 -37.77 -13.95
C ARG A 27 32.15 -37.24 -15.03
N ARG A 28 31.67 -37.11 -16.26
CA ARG A 28 32.39 -36.55 -17.41
C ARG A 28 32.54 -35.02 -17.35
N LEU A 29 31.56 -34.30 -16.80
CA LEU A 29 31.65 -32.86 -16.59
C LEU A 29 32.69 -32.52 -15.52
N ASP A 30 32.75 -33.32 -14.45
CA ASP A 30 33.73 -33.20 -13.38
C ASP A 30 35.17 -33.33 -13.87
N ALA A 31 35.44 -34.29 -14.76
CA ALA A 31 36.79 -34.51 -15.29
C ALA A 31 37.25 -33.34 -16.20
N ARG A 32 36.35 -32.82 -17.04
CA ARG A 32 36.65 -31.67 -17.92
C ARG A 32 36.83 -30.37 -17.15
N LEU A 33 35.97 -30.11 -16.14
CA LEU A 33 36.11 -28.95 -15.28
C LEU A 33 37.39 -29.00 -14.44
N ARG A 34 37.78 -30.17 -13.93
CA ARG A 34 39.03 -30.34 -13.19
C ARG A 34 40.26 -30.14 -14.07
N ALA A 35 40.26 -30.69 -15.29
CA ALA A 35 41.38 -30.52 -16.22
C ALA A 35 41.55 -29.05 -16.63
N TRP A 36 40.45 -28.37 -16.95
CA TRP A 36 40.44 -26.94 -17.26
C TRP A 36 40.87 -26.09 -16.06
N ALA A 37 40.35 -26.38 -14.86
CA ALA A 37 40.73 -25.67 -13.64
C ALA A 37 42.23 -25.85 -13.32
N TRP A 38 42.79 -27.04 -13.53
CA TRP A 38 44.21 -27.31 -13.31
C TRP A 38 45.10 -26.55 -14.32
N GLU A 39 44.68 -26.47 -15.57
CA GLU A 39 45.40 -25.72 -16.62
C GLU A 39 45.34 -24.20 -16.42
N VAL A 40 44.19 -23.67 -15.99
CA VAL A 40 44.04 -22.27 -15.59
C VAL A 40 44.86 -21.96 -14.34
N TRP A 41 44.92 -22.89 -13.37
CA TRP A 41 45.66 -22.73 -12.13
C TRP A 41 47.19 -22.73 -12.33
N ASN A 42 47.71 -23.37 -13.37
CA ASN A 42 49.16 -23.40 -13.61
C ASN A 42 49.70 -22.20 -14.39
N ARG A 43 48.84 -21.31 -14.91
CA ARG A 43 49.29 -20.10 -15.63
C ARG A 43 49.47 -18.93 -14.66
N PRO A 44 50.71 -18.45 -14.37
CA PRO A 44 50.97 -17.47 -13.31
C PRO A 44 50.27 -16.11 -13.52
N ARG A 45 50.04 -15.72 -14.78
CA ARG A 45 49.28 -14.50 -15.11
C ARG A 45 47.77 -14.65 -14.80
N LEU A 46 47.20 -15.80 -15.12
CA LEU A 46 45.79 -16.12 -14.83
C LEU A 46 45.53 -16.31 -13.34
N ARG A 47 46.51 -16.83 -12.58
CA ARG A 47 46.41 -16.87 -11.11
C ARG A 47 46.34 -15.48 -10.48
N ARG A 48 47.15 -14.53 -10.96
CA ARG A 48 47.12 -13.15 -10.47
C ARG A 48 45.82 -12.44 -10.85
N ALA A 49 45.36 -12.60 -12.09
CA ALA A 49 44.08 -12.05 -12.55
C ALA A 49 42.89 -12.69 -11.82
N GLY A 50 42.89 -14.01 -11.64
CA GLY A 50 41.86 -14.74 -10.91
C GLY A 50 41.85 -14.40 -9.41
N GLY A 51 43.03 -14.19 -8.81
CA GLY A 51 43.15 -13.72 -7.43
C GLY A 51 42.58 -12.30 -7.25
N ALA A 52 42.85 -11.40 -8.19
CA ALA A 52 42.27 -10.05 -8.18
C ALA A 52 40.74 -10.08 -8.34
N ALA A 53 40.22 -10.88 -9.28
CA ALA A 53 38.79 -11.04 -9.49
C ALA A 53 38.07 -11.62 -8.26
N LEU A 54 38.65 -12.65 -7.63
CA LEU A 54 38.14 -13.20 -6.37
C LEU A 54 38.20 -12.18 -5.22
N GLY A 55 39.26 -11.37 -5.15
CA GLY A 55 39.37 -10.29 -4.18
C GLY A 55 38.25 -9.26 -4.33
N VAL A 56 37.97 -8.82 -5.56
CA VAL A 56 36.86 -7.90 -5.87
C VAL A 56 35.51 -8.52 -5.54
N LEU A 57 35.29 -9.79 -5.90
CA LEU A 57 34.07 -10.50 -5.57
C LEU A 57 33.86 -10.61 -4.05
N ALA A 58 34.91 -10.99 -3.30
CA ALA A 58 34.86 -11.08 -1.85
C ALA A 58 34.61 -9.72 -1.20
N LEU A 59 35.20 -8.64 -1.72
CA LEU A 59 34.94 -7.28 -1.26
C LEU A 59 33.49 -6.88 -1.54
N ALA A 60 32.98 -7.14 -2.74
CA ALA A 60 31.59 -6.85 -3.11
C ALA A 60 30.59 -7.63 -2.22
N VAL A 61 30.87 -8.90 -1.94
CA VAL A 61 30.08 -9.72 -1.00
C VAL A 61 30.17 -9.16 0.41
N ALA A 62 31.36 -8.80 0.90
CA ALA A 62 31.53 -8.25 2.23
C ALA A 62 30.80 -6.90 2.40
N VAL A 63 30.91 -6.02 1.41
CA VAL A 63 30.20 -4.74 1.37
C VAL A 63 28.69 -4.96 1.30
N GLY A 64 28.21 -5.82 0.40
CA GLY A 64 26.80 -6.15 0.29
C GLY A 64 26.24 -6.77 1.57
N THR A 65 26.98 -7.67 2.21
CA THR A 65 26.60 -8.30 3.48
C THR A 65 26.58 -7.28 4.61
N TYR A 66 27.56 -6.36 4.65
CA TYR A 66 27.58 -5.27 5.63
C TYR A 66 26.34 -4.39 5.50
N PHE A 67 25.98 -3.96 4.29
CA PHE A 67 24.77 -3.15 4.08
C PHE A 67 23.48 -3.93 4.34
N ALA A 68 23.43 -5.24 4.07
CA ALA A 68 22.27 -6.08 4.34
C ALA A 68 22.06 -6.36 5.84
N LEU A 69 23.14 -6.45 6.63
CA LEU A 69 23.07 -6.78 8.06
C LEU A 69 23.18 -5.56 8.98
N ARG A 70 23.55 -4.39 8.46
CA ARG A 70 23.70 -3.19 9.29
C ARG A 70 22.31 -2.73 9.76
N PRO A 71 22.10 -2.54 11.07
CA PRO A 71 20.90 -1.91 11.58
C PRO A 71 20.74 -0.53 10.95
N VAL A 72 19.58 -0.28 10.34
CA VAL A 72 19.28 1.05 9.81
C VAL A 72 19.21 2.01 11.01
N PRO A 73 20.03 3.05 11.08
CA PRO A 73 20.00 3.99 12.20
C PRO A 73 18.61 4.61 12.28
N GLN A 74 17.99 4.58 13.47
CA GLN A 74 16.70 5.22 13.70
C GLN A 74 16.86 6.73 13.39
N PRO A 75 16.13 7.27 12.41
CA PRO A 75 16.22 8.69 12.10
C PRO A 75 15.76 9.51 13.29
N ASP A 76 16.40 10.65 13.55
CA ASP A 76 15.87 11.62 14.51
C ASP A 76 14.56 12.17 13.94
N PHE A 77 13.45 11.80 14.57
CA PHE A 77 12.10 12.09 14.10
C PHE A 77 11.86 13.60 13.92
N ARG A 78 12.53 14.44 14.71
CA ARG A 78 12.34 15.90 14.66
C ARG A 78 13.14 16.56 13.56
N THR A 79 14.33 16.04 13.25
CA THR A 79 15.31 16.73 12.39
C THR A 79 15.61 16.02 11.08
N ALA A 80 15.30 14.72 10.96
CA ALA A 80 15.53 13.96 9.74
C ALA A 80 14.70 14.52 8.58
N ASN A 81 15.20 14.39 7.34
CA ASN A 81 14.48 14.80 6.14
C ASN A 81 13.28 13.87 5.85
N VAL A 82 12.32 14.35 5.04
CA VAL A 82 11.08 13.61 4.70
C VAL A 82 11.39 12.29 3.99
N ASP A 83 12.34 12.28 3.06
CA ASP A 83 12.79 11.10 2.33
C ASP A 83 13.34 10.01 3.26
N VAL A 84 14.12 10.38 4.28
CA VAL A 84 14.66 9.45 5.26
C VAL A 84 13.55 8.85 6.12
N LEU A 85 12.64 9.68 6.64
CA LEU A 85 11.48 9.19 7.40
C LEU A 85 10.59 8.30 6.55
N PHE A 86 10.37 8.70 5.30
CA PHE A 86 9.54 7.97 4.37
C PHE A 86 10.13 6.59 4.07
N ASN A 87 11.41 6.52 3.74
CA ASN A 87 12.11 5.25 3.52
C ASN A 87 12.10 4.38 4.78
N TYR A 88 12.28 4.97 5.96
CA TYR A 88 12.22 4.22 7.21
C TYR A 88 10.82 3.63 7.47
N VAL A 89 9.76 4.43 7.35
CA VAL A 89 8.38 4.00 7.62
C VAL A 89 7.87 3.03 6.55
N LEU A 90 8.23 3.23 5.28
CA LEU A 90 7.70 2.45 4.17
C LEU A 90 8.52 1.21 3.87
N LEU A 91 9.84 1.30 3.92
CA LEU A 91 10.73 0.29 3.33
C LEU A 91 11.45 -0.57 4.37
N THR A 92 11.34 -0.26 5.67
CA THR A 92 12.07 -0.99 6.72
C THR A 92 11.17 -1.72 7.70
N ASP A 93 11.57 -2.94 8.06
CA ASP A 93 10.92 -3.71 9.11
C ASP A 93 11.13 -3.12 10.52
N GLU A 94 12.10 -2.22 10.68
CA GLU A 94 12.39 -1.56 11.95
C GLU A 94 11.22 -0.70 12.42
N PHE A 95 10.45 -0.12 11.48
CA PHE A 95 9.20 0.57 11.81
C PHE A 95 8.26 -0.34 12.60
N ASN A 96 8.07 -1.60 12.17
CA ASN A 96 7.18 -2.57 12.82
C ASN A 96 7.66 -3.01 14.22
N ARG A 97 8.93 -2.78 14.57
CA ARG A 97 9.47 -3.08 15.91
C ARG A 97 9.23 -1.97 16.91
N LEU A 98 8.84 -0.77 16.45
CA LEU A 98 8.54 0.34 17.33
C LEU A 98 7.20 0.14 18.07
N PRO A 99 7.09 0.63 19.31
CA PRO A 99 5.81 0.75 20.00
C PRO A 99 4.77 1.47 19.15
N VAL A 100 3.50 1.11 19.33
CA VAL A 100 2.38 1.65 18.53
C VAL A 100 2.34 3.17 18.57
N GLU A 101 2.59 3.76 19.73
CA GLU A 101 2.57 5.19 19.98
C GLU A 101 3.65 5.91 19.16
N GLN A 102 4.86 5.33 19.09
CA GLN A 102 5.97 5.89 18.30
C GLN A 102 5.69 5.78 16.80
N ARG A 103 5.06 4.69 16.35
CA ARG A 103 4.62 4.53 14.95
C ARG A 103 3.58 5.55 14.55
N LEU A 104 2.60 5.81 15.41
CA LEU A 104 1.57 6.84 15.18
C LEU A 104 2.17 8.25 15.17
N GLU A 105 3.08 8.56 16.10
CA GLU A 105 3.80 9.83 16.11
C GLU A 105 4.58 10.05 14.81
N LEU A 106 5.32 9.04 14.35
CA LEU A 106 6.04 9.04 13.08
C LEU A 106 5.14 9.33 11.88
N LEU A 107 4.01 8.63 11.78
CA LEU A 107 3.06 8.87 10.70
C LEU A 107 2.46 10.27 10.76
N SER A 108 2.18 10.80 11.96
CA SER A 108 1.64 12.15 12.11
C SER A 108 2.63 13.22 11.63
N GLN A 109 3.91 13.06 11.94
CA GLN A 109 4.98 13.94 11.47
C GLN A 109 5.17 13.83 9.96
N LEU A 110 5.11 12.61 9.41
CA LEU A 110 5.19 12.40 7.97
C LEU A 110 4.02 13.10 7.25
N ILE A 111 2.78 12.88 7.70
CA ILE A 111 1.58 13.50 7.12
C ILE A 111 1.64 15.02 7.24
N GLN A 112 2.04 15.56 8.40
CA GLN A 112 2.17 17.00 8.60
C GLN A 112 3.18 17.63 7.63
N ARG A 113 4.30 16.95 7.37
CA ARG A 113 5.30 17.41 6.41
C ARG A 113 4.84 17.28 4.97
N LEU A 114 4.18 16.18 4.59
CA LEU A 114 3.57 16.03 3.26
C LEU A 114 2.58 17.16 2.99
N ARG A 115 1.71 17.47 3.96
CA ARG A 115 0.78 18.61 3.86
C ARG A 115 1.48 19.96 3.69
N SER A 116 2.68 20.13 4.23
CA SER A 116 3.46 21.36 4.05
C SER A 116 4.08 21.52 2.66
N ILE A 117 4.21 20.42 1.90
CA ILE A 117 4.75 20.40 0.54
C ILE A 117 3.65 20.68 -0.51
N ASP A 118 2.37 20.51 -0.15
CA ASP A 118 1.27 20.18 -1.08
C ASP A 118 0.38 21.30 -1.63
N ALA A 119 0.75 22.58 -1.53
CA ALA A 119 -0.04 23.62 -2.21
C ALA A 119 0.43 23.87 -3.67
N ASP A 120 1.74 23.85 -3.93
CA ASP A 120 2.31 24.37 -5.19
C ASP A 120 2.97 23.28 -6.07
N GLN A 121 3.04 22.02 -5.61
CA GLN A 121 3.83 20.96 -6.26
C GLN A 121 3.04 19.67 -6.60
N SER A 122 1.75 19.77 -6.93
CA SER A 122 0.87 18.63 -7.28
C SER A 122 1.46 17.66 -8.32
N LEU A 123 2.30 18.14 -9.23
CA LEU A 123 3.01 17.31 -10.22
C LEU A 123 3.99 16.32 -9.55
N LEU A 124 4.71 16.77 -8.53
CA LEU A 124 5.70 15.95 -7.82
C LEU A 124 5.00 14.88 -6.97
N MET A 125 3.84 15.19 -6.37
CA MET A 125 3.01 14.19 -5.68
C MET A 125 2.43 13.15 -6.63
N ALA A 126 1.97 13.56 -7.82
CA ALA A 126 1.48 12.60 -8.81
C ALA A 126 2.61 11.66 -9.29
N ALA A 127 3.80 12.20 -9.56
CA ALA A 127 4.97 11.40 -9.90
C ALA A 127 5.37 10.45 -8.76
N PHE A 128 5.32 10.94 -7.53
CA PHE A 128 5.60 10.17 -6.33
C PHE A 128 4.59 9.02 -6.15
N ALA A 129 3.30 9.28 -6.25
CA ALA A 129 2.25 8.26 -6.17
C ALA A 129 2.36 7.23 -7.31
N ALA A 130 2.72 7.66 -8.52
CA ALA A 130 2.99 6.77 -9.64
C ALA A 130 4.23 5.88 -9.43
N GLN A 131 5.17 6.30 -8.57
CA GLN A 131 6.34 5.52 -8.20
C GLN A 131 6.05 4.46 -7.13
N ILE A 132 4.97 4.61 -6.34
CA ILE A 132 4.49 3.56 -5.42
C ILE A 132 3.78 2.47 -6.22
N THR A 133 4.56 1.59 -6.85
CA THR A 133 4.05 0.43 -7.58
C THR A 133 4.71 -0.86 -7.12
N GLY A 134 4.02 -1.99 -7.35
CA GLY A 134 4.54 -3.33 -7.05
C GLY A 134 4.89 -3.54 -5.58
N GLU A 135 6.10 -4.04 -5.34
CA GLU A 135 6.60 -4.47 -4.02
C GLU A 135 6.56 -3.36 -2.96
N VAL A 136 6.83 -2.11 -3.33
CA VAL A 136 6.78 -0.98 -2.40
C VAL A 136 5.36 -0.74 -1.90
N ARG A 137 4.37 -0.86 -2.78
CA ARG A 137 2.96 -0.74 -2.40
C ARG A 137 2.57 -1.87 -1.45
N ASP A 138 2.95 -3.10 -1.77
CA ASP A 138 2.62 -4.28 -0.97
C ASP A 138 3.25 -4.19 0.44
N GLN A 139 4.49 -3.69 0.52
CA GLN A 139 5.18 -3.46 1.80
C GLN A 139 4.55 -2.34 2.62
N LEU A 140 4.17 -1.22 1.97
CA LEU A 140 3.42 -0.15 2.61
C LEU A 140 2.08 -0.67 3.16
N GLU A 141 1.32 -1.41 2.35
CA GLU A 141 0.05 -2.00 2.75
C GLU A 141 0.24 -2.96 3.92
N GLU A 142 1.32 -3.75 3.91
CA GLU A 142 1.70 -4.63 5.02
C GLU A 142 1.96 -3.86 6.31
N ASN A 143 2.82 -2.84 6.27
CA ASN A 143 3.19 -2.05 7.44
C ASN A 143 2.00 -1.31 8.04
N VAL A 144 1.16 -0.70 7.18
CA VAL A 144 -0.06 -0.02 7.59
C VAL A 144 -1.07 -1.00 8.18
N SER A 145 -1.25 -2.18 7.57
CA SER A 145 -2.15 -3.21 8.08
C SER A 145 -1.70 -3.71 9.45
N ARG A 146 -0.40 -3.99 9.64
CA ARG A 146 0.16 -4.38 10.95
C ARG A 146 -0.06 -3.30 11.99
N LEU A 147 0.22 -2.03 11.65
CA LEU A 147 -0.04 -0.93 12.56
C LEU A 147 -1.52 -0.83 12.95
N ALA A 148 -2.43 -0.90 11.99
CA ALA A 148 -3.87 -0.86 12.26
C ALA A 148 -4.28 -1.98 13.23
N ILE A 149 -3.80 -3.21 13.00
CA ILE A 149 -4.06 -4.35 13.89
C ILE A 149 -3.51 -4.10 15.29
N ASP A 150 -2.30 -3.56 15.41
CA ASP A 150 -1.69 -3.32 16.72
C ASP A 150 -2.42 -2.21 17.48
N VAL A 151 -2.88 -1.17 16.77
CA VAL A 151 -3.74 -0.11 17.33
C VAL A 151 -5.06 -0.70 17.83
N PHE A 152 -5.77 -1.47 16.99
CA PHE A 152 -7.03 -2.09 17.40
C PHE A 152 -6.84 -3.14 18.49
N ASP A 153 -5.73 -3.90 18.49
CA ASP A 153 -5.42 -4.86 19.55
C ASP A 153 -5.15 -4.14 20.87
N ASN A 154 -4.50 -2.97 20.85
CA ASN A 154 -4.29 -2.18 22.06
C ASN A 154 -5.63 -1.82 22.72
N TYR A 155 -6.58 -1.27 21.96
CA TYR A 155 -7.94 -1.03 22.44
C TYR A 155 -8.69 -2.32 22.81
N ALA A 156 -8.49 -3.42 22.08
CA ALA A 156 -9.21 -4.66 22.33
C ALA A 156 -8.69 -5.44 23.55
N ARG A 157 -7.50 -5.14 24.09
CA ARG A 157 -6.97 -5.76 25.31
C ARG A 157 -7.75 -5.38 26.55
N ASP A 158 -8.18 -4.13 26.63
CA ASP A 158 -8.92 -3.61 27.78
C ASP A 158 -10.43 -3.85 27.65
N TYR A 159 -10.90 -4.22 26.45
CA TYR A 159 -12.27 -4.65 26.22
C TYR A 159 -12.56 -5.98 26.93
N ARG A 160 -13.61 -5.99 27.77
CA ARG A 160 -14.05 -7.17 28.54
C ARG A 160 -15.40 -7.67 28.00
N PRO A 161 -15.43 -8.74 27.17
CA PRO A 161 -16.68 -9.26 26.61
C PRO A 161 -17.69 -9.72 27.68
N ALA A 162 -17.20 -10.13 28.86
CA ALA A 162 -18.02 -10.59 29.98
C ALA A 162 -18.49 -9.46 30.93
N ALA A 163 -18.10 -8.21 30.71
CA ALA A 163 -18.59 -7.08 31.51
C ALA A 163 -20.10 -6.87 31.32
N PRO A 164 -20.80 -6.20 32.25
CA PRO A 164 -22.21 -5.82 32.09
C PRO A 164 -22.48 -5.07 30.77
N PRO A 165 -23.68 -5.21 30.16
CA PRO A 165 -23.97 -4.61 28.86
C PRO A 165 -23.72 -3.10 28.77
N GLN A 166 -24.04 -2.36 29.83
CA GLN A 166 -23.84 -0.91 29.90
C GLN A 166 -22.35 -0.53 29.90
N GLU A 167 -21.53 -1.21 30.71
CA GLU A 167 -20.08 -0.98 30.74
C GLU A 167 -19.42 -1.30 29.39
N ARG A 168 -19.87 -2.37 28.71
CA ARG A 168 -19.37 -2.69 27.35
C ARG A 168 -19.73 -1.59 26.36
N LYS A 169 -20.95 -1.06 26.44
CA LYS A 169 -21.45 0.02 25.59
C LYS A 169 -20.61 1.29 25.78
N GLU A 170 -20.45 1.73 27.02
CA GLU A 170 -19.66 2.91 27.36
C GLU A 170 -18.21 2.77 26.90
N TYR A 171 -17.61 1.59 27.09
CA TYR A 171 -16.26 1.31 26.64
C TYR A 171 -16.10 1.45 25.12
N VAL A 172 -17.00 0.85 24.32
CA VAL A 172 -16.87 0.92 22.85
C VAL A 172 -17.19 2.31 22.30
N GLU A 173 -18.09 3.06 22.94
CA GLU A 173 -18.37 4.47 22.60
C GLU A 173 -17.15 5.35 22.87
N GLN A 174 -16.53 5.21 24.04
CA GLN A 174 -15.30 5.92 24.38
C GLN A 174 -14.15 5.55 23.43
N THR A 175 -13.98 4.26 23.14
CA THR A 175 -12.96 3.77 22.19
C THR A 175 -13.16 4.36 20.80
N PHE A 176 -14.41 4.47 20.34
CA PHE A 176 -14.72 5.09 19.04
C PHE A 176 -14.34 6.58 19.02
N ILE A 177 -14.65 7.32 20.08
CA ILE A 177 -14.28 8.73 20.23
C ILE A 177 -12.76 8.90 20.18
N GLU A 178 -12.03 8.11 20.99
CA GLU A 178 -10.57 8.16 21.05
C GLU A 178 -9.93 7.79 19.72
N PHE A 179 -10.49 6.81 19.01
CA PHE A 179 -10.05 6.44 17.67
C PHE A 179 -10.25 7.59 16.68
N GLN A 180 -11.41 8.25 16.67
CA GLN A 180 -11.63 9.43 15.82
C GLN A 180 -10.65 10.57 16.13
N LYS A 181 -10.47 10.92 17.41
CA LYS A 181 -9.50 11.94 17.83
C LYS A 181 -8.08 11.58 17.41
N THR A 182 -7.74 10.29 17.45
CA THR A 182 -6.43 9.80 17.00
C THR A 182 -6.26 9.97 15.49
N LEU A 183 -7.26 9.61 14.68
CA LEU A 183 -7.22 9.82 13.23
C LEU A 183 -7.16 11.30 12.85
N GLU A 184 -7.86 12.16 13.59
CA GLU A 184 -7.84 13.61 13.43
C GLU A 184 -6.46 14.21 13.72
N ARG A 185 -5.88 13.86 14.87
CA ARG A 185 -4.50 14.24 15.21
C ARG A 185 -3.51 13.74 14.15
N LEU A 186 -3.68 12.50 13.69
CA LEU A 186 -2.84 11.90 12.66
C LEU A 186 -2.96 12.64 11.32
N ALA A 187 -4.17 13.03 10.93
CA ALA A 187 -4.42 13.81 9.73
C ALA A 187 -3.97 15.28 9.87
N GLY A 188 -3.59 15.71 11.08
CA GLY A 188 -3.15 17.07 11.39
C GLY A 188 -4.30 18.07 11.44
N PHE A 189 -5.51 17.63 11.75
CA PHE A 189 -6.64 18.53 12.04
C PHE A 189 -7.50 17.92 13.14
N GLU A 190 -7.71 18.65 14.23
CA GLU A 190 -8.64 18.26 15.28
C GLU A 190 -9.91 19.08 15.15
N ARG A 191 -11.05 18.42 15.03
CA ARG A 191 -12.34 19.12 14.97
C ARG A 191 -12.72 19.62 16.36
N ASN A 192 -13.17 20.86 16.45
CA ASN A 192 -13.71 21.41 17.70
C ASN A 192 -15.18 21.04 17.88
N ILE A 193 -15.46 19.74 17.99
CA ILE A 193 -16.78 19.18 18.26
C ILE A 193 -16.73 18.34 19.53
N SER A 194 -17.84 18.30 20.26
CA SER A 194 -17.98 17.54 21.50
C SER A 194 -17.94 16.03 21.25
N ASP A 195 -17.64 15.26 22.29
CA ASP A 195 -17.60 13.80 22.23
C ASP A 195 -18.99 13.20 21.94
N GLU A 196 -20.05 13.86 22.40
CA GLU A 196 -21.43 13.50 22.07
C GLU A 196 -21.75 13.71 20.59
N GLU A 197 -21.36 14.86 20.02
CA GLU A 197 -21.54 15.13 18.58
C GLU A 197 -20.77 14.12 17.71
N ARG A 198 -19.57 13.69 18.15
CA ARG A 198 -18.78 12.65 17.48
C ARG A 198 -19.51 11.32 17.43
N LEU A 199 -20.10 10.91 18.55
CA LEU A 199 -20.92 9.70 18.62
C LEU A 199 -22.17 9.82 17.75
N ILE A 200 -22.86 10.96 17.78
CA ILE A 200 -24.05 11.19 16.94
C ILE A 200 -23.69 11.06 15.45
N GLU A 201 -22.61 11.69 15.00
CA GLU A 201 -22.16 11.58 13.61
C GLU A 201 -21.74 10.15 13.26
N GLY A 202 -21.03 9.46 14.16
CA GLY A 202 -20.66 8.06 13.99
C GLY A 202 -21.87 7.14 13.83
N ARG A 203 -22.89 7.32 14.67
CA ARG A 203 -24.16 6.57 14.60
C ARG A 203 -24.93 6.88 13.31
N ARG A 204 -24.97 8.15 12.91
CA ARG A 204 -25.61 8.59 11.66
C ARG A 204 -24.93 7.96 10.45
N GLN A 205 -23.60 7.98 10.40
CA GLN A 205 -22.81 7.32 9.36
C GLN A 205 -23.09 5.82 9.33
N ALA A 206 -23.05 5.14 10.47
CA ALA A 206 -23.32 3.70 10.56
C ALA A 206 -24.73 3.32 10.06
N LYS A 207 -25.74 4.16 10.31
CA LYS A 207 -27.11 3.96 9.79
C LYS A 207 -27.18 4.16 8.28
N ARG A 208 -26.55 5.23 7.74
CA ARG A 208 -26.45 5.46 6.29
C ARG A 208 -25.76 4.28 5.59
N ASP A 209 -24.67 3.79 6.15
CA ASP A 209 -23.92 2.66 5.58
C ASP A 209 -24.76 1.37 5.60
N LEU A 210 -25.52 1.12 6.67
CA LEU A 210 -26.44 0.00 6.75
C LEU A 210 -27.56 0.10 5.71
N GLU A 211 -28.18 1.26 5.57
CA GLU A 211 -29.24 1.52 4.59
C GLU A 211 -28.71 1.36 3.15
N TYR A 212 -27.50 1.85 2.88
CA TYR A 212 -26.83 1.67 1.59
C TYR A 212 -26.57 0.19 1.26
N VAL A 213 -26.14 -0.61 2.25
CA VAL A 213 -25.96 -2.06 2.08
C VAL A 213 -27.30 -2.78 1.91
N GLN A 214 -28.31 -2.46 2.72
CA GLN A 214 -29.64 -3.11 2.68
C GLN A 214 -30.43 -2.79 1.40
N SER A 215 -30.25 -1.58 0.87
CA SER A 215 -30.87 -1.17 -0.41
C SER A 215 -30.21 -1.82 -1.63
N GLY A 216 -29.11 -2.58 -1.45
CA GLY A 216 -28.34 -3.13 -2.56
C GLY A 216 -27.55 -2.06 -3.32
N GLY A 217 -27.32 -0.89 -2.71
CA GLY A 217 -26.56 0.20 -3.32
C GLY A 217 -25.08 -0.15 -3.54
N MET A 218 -24.55 -1.09 -2.75
CA MET A 218 -23.19 -1.61 -2.91
C MET A 218 -23.18 -2.78 -3.91
N PRO A 219 -22.44 -2.68 -5.03
CA PRO A 219 -22.23 -3.80 -5.94
C PRO A 219 -21.66 -5.03 -5.21
N ILE A 220 -22.05 -6.22 -5.65
CA ILE A 220 -21.60 -7.49 -5.04
C ILE A 220 -20.08 -7.62 -5.19
N GLU A 221 -19.54 -7.17 -6.32
CA GLU A 221 -18.11 -7.18 -6.64
C GLU A 221 -17.31 -6.35 -5.63
N ASP A 222 -17.80 -5.16 -5.27
CA ASP A 222 -17.17 -4.27 -4.29
C ASP A 222 -17.24 -4.88 -2.88
N THR A 223 -18.36 -5.53 -2.54
CA THR A 223 -18.51 -6.25 -1.28
C THR A 223 -17.50 -7.40 -1.17
N VAL A 224 -17.37 -8.22 -2.22
CA VAL A 224 -16.40 -9.33 -2.27
C VAL A 224 -14.97 -8.81 -2.20
N ARG A 225 -14.66 -7.71 -2.89
CA ARG A 225 -13.34 -7.05 -2.83
C ARG A 225 -13.05 -6.58 -1.40
N MET A 226 -13.99 -5.91 -0.75
CA MET A 226 -13.84 -5.45 0.63
C MET A 226 -13.64 -6.62 1.60
N ILE A 227 -14.44 -7.68 1.52
CA ILE A 227 -14.30 -8.87 2.36
C ILE A 227 -12.94 -9.54 2.13
N THR A 228 -12.51 -9.63 0.87
CA THR A 228 -11.21 -10.19 0.51
C THR A 228 -10.07 -9.35 1.06
N PHE A 229 -10.15 -8.02 0.97
CA PHE A 229 -9.18 -7.09 1.54
C PHE A 229 -9.12 -7.20 3.07
N LEU A 230 -10.26 -7.24 3.75
CA LEU A 230 -10.31 -7.39 5.20
C LEU A 230 -9.74 -8.74 5.65
N ASN A 231 -10.04 -9.83 4.95
CA ASN A 231 -9.56 -11.17 5.31
C ASN A 231 -8.09 -11.41 4.94
N ARG A 232 -7.67 -11.00 3.73
CA ARG A 232 -6.31 -11.26 3.21
C ARG A 232 -5.32 -10.14 3.51
N GLY A 233 -5.75 -8.89 3.54
CA GLY A 233 -4.91 -7.74 3.90
C GLY A 233 -4.72 -7.67 5.41
N ILE A 234 -5.72 -7.14 6.10
CA ILE A 234 -5.66 -6.91 7.56
C ILE A 234 -5.69 -8.24 8.33
N GLY A 235 -6.62 -9.13 7.98
CA GLY A 235 -6.81 -10.39 8.68
C GLY A 235 -5.59 -11.31 8.59
N SER A 236 -4.84 -11.35 7.49
CA SER A 236 -3.74 -12.31 7.37
C SER A 236 -2.60 -12.06 8.36
N ARG A 237 -2.44 -10.83 8.85
CA ARG A 237 -1.31 -10.41 9.69
C ARG A 237 -1.58 -10.51 11.19
N ALA A 238 -2.85 -10.57 11.60
CA ALA A 238 -3.21 -10.70 13.01
C ALA A 238 -3.06 -12.15 13.50
N THR A 239 -2.53 -12.33 14.70
CA THR A 239 -2.55 -13.63 15.39
C THR A 239 -4.00 -14.07 15.66
N GLY A 240 -4.24 -15.38 15.83
CA GLY A 240 -5.58 -15.91 16.11
C GLY A 240 -6.25 -15.24 17.34
N HIS A 241 -5.48 -14.96 18.39
CA HIS A 241 -5.98 -14.27 19.58
C HIS A 241 -6.31 -12.80 19.33
N GLN A 242 -5.47 -12.07 18.58
CA GLN A 242 -5.76 -10.67 18.20
C GLN A 242 -7.05 -10.59 17.39
N LYS A 243 -7.25 -11.48 16.41
CA LYS A 243 -8.49 -11.54 15.61
C LYS A 243 -9.73 -11.67 16.48
N ILE A 244 -9.72 -12.60 17.43
CA ILE A 244 -10.89 -12.85 18.28
C ILE A 244 -11.20 -11.62 19.14
N ARG A 245 -10.19 -11.00 19.76
CA ARG A 245 -10.37 -9.79 20.58
C ARG A 245 -10.89 -8.62 19.75
N ILE A 246 -10.20 -8.32 18.65
CA ILE A 246 -10.55 -7.22 17.74
C ILE A 246 -11.97 -7.42 17.20
N ASN A 247 -12.29 -8.61 16.68
CA ASN A 247 -13.64 -8.89 16.15
C ASN A 247 -14.73 -8.76 17.21
N SER A 248 -14.47 -9.20 18.44
CA SER A 248 -15.44 -9.07 19.53
C SER A 248 -15.72 -7.60 19.86
N MET A 249 -14.68 -6.78 19.96
CA MET A 249 -14.81 -5.34 20.22
C MET A 249 -15.46 -4.60 19.05
N VAL A 250 -14.98 -4.81 17.81
CA VAL A 250 -15.48 -4.15 16.61
C VAL A 250 -16.93 -4.52 16.33
N SER A 251 -17.31 -5.79 16.49
CA SER A 251 -18.71 -6.21 16.36
C SER A 251 -19.62 -5.49 17.36
N GLN A 252 -19.20 -5.40 18.64
CA GLN A 252 -19.94 -4.66 19.65
C GLN A 252 -20.00 -3.16 19.34
N MET A 253 -18.91 -2.58 18.83
CA MET A 253 -18.86 -1.17 18.43
C MET A 253 -19.85 -0.88 17.29
N ILE A 254 -19.84 -1.70 16.23
CA ILE A 254 -20.79 -1.58 15.10
C ILE A 254 -22.23 -1.71 15.59
N GLN A 255 -22.51 -2.72 16.42
CA GLN A 255 -23.84 -2.91 17.01
C GLN A 255 -24.26 -1.68 17.81
N THR A 256 -23.38 -1.17 18.67
CA THR A 256 -23.65 0.00 19.53
C THR A 256 -23.91 1.27 18.72
N LEU A 257 -23.12 1.51 17.67
CA LEU A 257 -23.31 2.66 16.78
C LEU A 257 -24.62 2.55 15.99
N ARG A 258 -25.03 1.34 15.59
CA ARG A 258 -26.28 1.12 14.88
C ARG A 258 -27.51 1.32 15.77
N GLU A 259 -27.46 0.78 16.99
CA GLU A 259 -28.56 0.83 17.96
C GLU A 259 -28.69 2.20 18.63
N GLY A 260 -27.63 3.01 18.60
CA GLY A 260 -27.62 4.33 19.21
C GLY A 260 -28.69 5.27 18.66
N GLU A 261 -29.29 6.03 19.56
CA GLU A 261 -30.22 7.11 19.19
C GLU A 261 -29.46 8.20 18.43
N VAL A 262 -30.08 8.66 17.34
CA VAL A 262 -29.61 9.79 16.53
C VAL A 262 -30.77 10.79 16.57
N PRO A 263 -30.58 11.99 17.13
CA PRO A 263 -31.62 13.00 17.09
C PRO A 263 -31.99 13.31 15.63
N PRO A 264 -33.26 13.68 15.34
CA PRO A 264 -33.68 14.09 14.00
C PRO A 264 -32.70 15.14 13.49
N GLU A 265 -32.24 15.02 12.24
CA GLU A 265 -31.45 16.08 11.64
C GLU A 265 -32.31 17.35 11.67
N GLU A 266 -31.90 18.33 12.48
CA GLU A 266 -32.38 19.68 12.26
C GLU A 266 -32.05 19.97 10.81
N PRO A 267 -33.03 20.40 9.99
CA PRO A 267 -32.80 20.63 8.58
C PRO A 267 -31.67 21.63 8.50
N MET A 268 -30.47 21.14 8.15
CA MET A 268 -29.31 21.98 7.91
C MET A 268 -29.85 23.04 6.98
N GLN A 269 -29.89 24.28 7.45
CA GLN A 269 -30.23 25.41 6.62
C GLN A 269 -29.16 25.36 5.54
N ARG A 270 -29.47 24.69 4.42
CA ARG A 270 -28.60 24.64 3.25
C ARG A 270 -28.18 26.08 3.10
N PRO A 271 -26.87 26.41 3.18
CA PRO A 271 -26.43 27.78 3.14
C PRO A 271 -27.19 28.37 1.98
N ARG A 272 -28.14 29.29 2.29
CA ARG A 272 -28.96 29.91 1.26
C ARG A 272 -27.90 30.41 0.32
N ARG A 273 -27.83 29.80 -0.88
CA ARG A 273 -26.89 30.17 -1.91
C ARG A 273 -27.21 31.64 -2.10
N SER A 274 -26.42 32.50 -1.45
CA SER A 274 -26.68 33.92 -1.39
C SER A 274 -26.68 34.32 -2.83
N GLY A 275 -27.88 34.63 -3.32
CA GLY A 275 -28.14 34.94 -4.69
C GLY A 275 -27.55 36.31 -4.96
N ASP A 276 -26.24 36.40 -5.02
CA ASP A 276 -25.57 37.43 -5.81
C ASP A 276 -25.64 36.96 -7.26
N GLY A 277 -26.82 37.18 -7.83
CA GLY A 277 -27.12 37.68 -9.17
C GLY A 277 -26.10 37.61 -10.31
N GLN A 278 -25.19 36.63 -10.39
CA GLN A 278 -24.54 36.32 -11.65
C GLN A 278 -25.48 35.41 -12.44
N ALA A 279 -26.35 36.08 -13.20
CA ALA A 279 -27.07 35.48 -14.31
C ALA A 279 -26.10 34.60 -15.09
N ARG A 280 -26.33 33.28 -15.04
CA ARG A 280 -25.77 32.40 -16.05
C ARG A 280 -26.30 32.93 -17.39
N PRO A 281 -25.44 33.26 -18.35
CA PRO A 281 -25.92 33.57 -19.69
C PRO A 281 -26.67 32.34 -20.20
N ASP A 282 -27.90 32.57 -20.66
CA ASP A 282 -28.70 31.55 -21.33
C ASP A 282 -27.86 30.93 -22.45
N PRO A 283 -27.74 29.59 -22.54
CA PRO A 283 -27.02 28.93 -23.62
C PRO A 283 -27.82 28.91 -24.94
N ASP A 284 -28.82 29.79 -25.10
CA ASP A 284 -29.83 29.70 -26.17
C ASP A 284 -30.00 31.03 -26.94
N ALA A 285 -28.90 31.75 -27.15
CA ALA A 285 -28.84 32.79 -28.17
C ALA A 285 -28.17 32.22 -29.42
N SER A 286 -29.04 31.86 -30.36
CA SER A 286 -28.76 31.40 -31.71
C SER A 286 -27.69 32.26 -32.39
N ASN A 287 -26.61 31.62 -32.84
CA ASN A 287 -25.68 32.19 -33.80
C ASN A 287 -26.35 32.12 -35.20
N PRO A 288 -26.59 33.22 -35.93
CA PRO A 288 -27.36 33.19 -37.18
C PRO A 288 -26.55 32.81 -38.44
N ASP A 289 -25.29 32.41 -38.33
CA ASP A 289 -24.38 32.34 -39.50
C ASP A 289 -24.08 30.95 -40.07
N ASP A 290 -24.70 29.86 -39.58
CA ASP A 290 -24.55 28.55 -40.22
C ASP A 290 -25.68 28.29 -41.23
N GLN A 291 -25.45 28.73 -42.46
CA GLN A 291 -26.20 28.31 -43.63
C GLN A 291 -26.05 26.79 -43.85
N PRO A 292 -27.12 26.06 -44.21
CA PRO A 292 -27.03 24.67 -44.61
C PRO A 292 -26.63 24.60 -46.09
N ALA A 293 -25.49 23.96 -46.38
CA ALA A 293 -25.21 23.48 -47.71
C ALA A 293 -26.08 22.25 -47.99
N GLU A 294 -26.98 22.42 -48.96
CA GLU A 294 -27.80 21.41 -49.57
C GLU A 294 -27.00 20.29 -50.25
N GLN A 295 -27.52 19.07 -50.09
CA GLN A 295 -27.65 18.01 -51.09
C GLN A 295 -26.40 17.40 -51.74
N ALA A 296 -26.21 16.09 -51.54
CA ALA A 296 -26.39 15.12 -52.63
C ALA A 296 -26.57 13.69 -52.09
N THR A 297 -27.65 13.09 -52.57
CA THR A 297 -28.01 11.67 -52.57
C THR A 297 -26.95 10.77 -53.20
N GLU A 298 -26.74 9.55 -52.70
CA GLU A 298 -26.84 8.34 -53.55
C GLU A 298 -26.92 7.05 -52.74
N THR A 299 -27.84 6.21 -53.18
CA THR A 299 -28.12 4.81 -52.84
C THR A 299 -26.93 3.89 -53.11
N GLY A 300 -26.79 2.79 -52.36
CA GLY A 300 -25.92 1.69 -52.80
C GLY A 300 -25.76 0.56 -51.79
N ASP A 301 -26.20 -0.62 -52.23
CA ASP A 301 -26.16 -1.95 -51.62
C ASP A 301 -24.74 -2.54 -51.43
N GLU A 302 -24.71 -3.75 -50.87
CA GLU A 302 -23.65 -4.78 -50.96
C GLU A 302 -22.48 -4.81 -49.94
N ALA A 303 -22.62 -5.74 -48.99
CA ALA A 303 -21.83 -6.98 -48.87
C ALA A 303 -20.29 -6.98 -48.98
N THR A 304 -19.73 -7.81 -48.08
CA THR A 304 -18.42 -8.51 -48.12
C THR A 304 -17.15 -7.79 -47.66
N GLY A 305 -16.47 -8.44 -46.71
CA GLY A 305 -15.13 -8.94 -47.01
C GLY A 305 -13.91 -8.10 -46.62
N ALA A 306 -13.26 -8.59 -45.56
CA ALA A 306 -11.82 -8.79 -45.46
C ALA A 306 -10.87 -7.61 -45.09
N SER A 307 -9.82 -8.08 -44.41
CA SER A 307 -8.44 -7.59 -44.40
C SER A 307 -8.02 -6.62 -43.30
N ALA A 308 -7.21 -7.18 -42.41
CA ALA A 308 -6.21 -6.50 -41.60
C ALA A 308 -5.20 -5.74 -42.47
N PRO A 309 -4.48 -4.76 -41.91
CA PRO A 309 -3.18 -4.38 -42.42
C PRO A 309 -2.06 -4.83 -41.47
N ASP A 310 -1.12 -5.58 -42.07
CA ASP A 310 0.30 -5.54 -41.75
C ASP A 310 0.79 -4.09 -41.64
N GLN A 311 1.58 -3.78 -40.62
CA GLN A 311 2.48 -2.63 -40.64
C GLN A 311 3.92 -3.11 -40.45
N ASP A 312 4.54 -3.22 -41.61
CA ASP A 312 5.95 -3.15 -41.94
C ASP A 312 6.53 -1.78 -41.53
N VAL A 313 7.53 -1.76 -40.66
CA VAL A 313 8.41 -0.59 -40.43
C VAL A 313 9.84 -1.08 -40.19
N GLY A 314 10.60 -1.13 -41.28
CA GLY A 314 11.74 -0.22 -41.48
C GLY A 314 12.97 -0.39 -40.61
N ASP A 315 13.95 -1.13 -41.14
CA ASP A 315 15.38 -0.96 -40.91
C ASP A 315 15.82 0.50 -41.18
N GLU A 316 16.47 1.17 -40.22
CA GLU A 316 17.44 2.23 -40.50
C GLU A 316 18.68 2.07 -39.63
N LYS A 317 19.80 1.85 -40.34
CA LYS A 317 21.18 1.82 -39.87
C LYS A 317 21.80 3.21 -39.97
N GLU A 318 22.77 3.42 -39.09
CA GLU A 318 23.96 4.26 -39.25
C GLU A 318 23.78 5.77 -39.41
N SER A 319 24.23 6.53 -38.41
CA SER A 319 25.53 7.24 -38.51
C SER A 319 25.88 7.96 -37.20
N ASN A 320 27.10 7.69 -36.72
CA ASN A 320 27.88 8.57 -35.85
C ASN A 320 28.73 9.45 -36.79
N PRO A 321 29.01 10.72 -36.48
CA PRO A 321 30.34 11.01 -35.93
C PRO A 321 30.40 12.17 -34.92
N ASP A 322 31.42 12.06 -34.06
CA ASP A 322 32.30 13.09 -33.49
C ASP A 322 31.93 14.57 -33.71
N ASP A 323 31.83 15.35 -32.61
CA ASP A 323 32.46 16.67 -32.50
C ASP A 323 32.49 17.21 -31.05
N ASP A 324 33.67 17.73 -30.71
CA ASP A 324 34.00 18.82 -29.77
C ASP A 324 33.84 18.63 -28.25
N ALA A 325 34.92 18.16 -27.63
CA ALA A 325 35.32 18.54 -26.28
C ALA A 325 36.68 19.25 -26.34
N ASP A 326 36.67 20.58 -26.39
CA ASP A 326 37.82 21.43 -26.07
C ASP A 326 37.39 22.50 -25.06
N GLY A 327 38.06 22.51 -23.92
CA GLY A 327 37.66 23.26 -22.73
C GLY A 327 38.83 23.36 -21.77
N THR A 328 39.80 24.20 -22.13
CA THR A 328 40.91 24.66 -21.30
C THR A 328 40.41 25.43 -20.07
N PRO A 329 41.00 25.21 -18.88
CA PRO A 329 41.01 26.22 -17.82
C PRO A 329 42.31 27.01 -17.86
N ASP A 330 42.20 28.30 -18.12
CA ASP A 330 43.20 29.31 -17.74
C ASP A 330 43.14 29.48 -16.21
N ASP A 331 44.25 29.24 -15.52
CA ASP A 331 44.49 29.71 -14.15
C ASP A 331 45.96 30.11 -14.01
N ASP A 332 46.21 31.40 -14.27
CA ASP A 332 47.46 32.10 -13.98
C ASP A 332 47.13 33.21 -12.97
N GLY A 333 47.73 33.15 -11.78
CA GLY A 333 47.63 34.24 -10.81
C GLY A 333 48.31 34.01 -9.46
N PRO A 334 49.52 34.55 -9.22
CA PRO A 334 50.30 34.41 -7.99
C PRO A 334 49.82 35.21 -6.77
#